data_AF-A0AAI8X1U0-F1
#
_entry.id   AF-A0AAI8X1U0-F1
#
_cell.length_a   1.000
_cell.length_b   1.000
_cell.length_c   1.000
_cell.angle_alpha   90.00
_cell.angle_beta   90.00
_cell.angle_gamma   90.00
#
_symmetry.space_group_name_H-M   'P 1'
#
loop_
_entity.id
_entity.type
_entity.pdbx_description
1 polymer ?
#
loop_
_entity_poly.entity_id
_entity_poly.type
_entity_poly.pdbx_seq_one_letter_code
_entity_poly.pdbx_strand_id
1 'polypeptide(L)'
;MPIRWNVPRQATAAERLDAALADTAAAAGAVVLGPDGIGKSTLARVAAERFAAAHPGTRVRWVTGTPTERAVPFGAFSHLVRIAEIGKPAALLRAARASLGDAGLLLVVDDAHQLDVLSATLVYQLARAGAARLIVTARADGAPDAIAALWDDGLLTRIDVEAPDAPTSPGEIDAFLAELTPPARAVLEYLAVAEPLSVTDLNALAGDGAVAEAQRWGAAETRMRGGTSDDPVVYTAHPLFAERVRAALDPDDARQRRTELVTVLARHPSDRLSDRLRLVSLALDSDAPPRAADVVDAARQALRLGDLALGERLARAALRRSGGLAARLALAHALGWQGRGREADALLAEVDSTGLTEAALMDWALLRAANQFWMLSEPERATAFLRTVRNRVADPGPRTTLDALSATFAMNTGNVGHAVKVAGEVLGSPAADDQAVAWAGSAAALCAARGRGGSTTSSRWRGARWPPNIPGCCASPSGWRRPPRCCWRAGSSRPANSRSSSPISPSCSSRVARSARCWWRTCCSPRANSLLRQRYWVQPRPPWSAPVTRGGRCR
;
A
#
# COMPACT_ATOMS: atom_id res chain seq x y z
N MET A 1 29.28 28.75 -6.60
CA MET A 1 28.27 29.39 -7.51
C MET A 1 26.99 28.57 -7.50
N PRO A 2 25.77 29.13 -7.72
CA PRO A 2 24.56 28.31 -7.83
C PRO A 2 24.69 27.37 -9.04
N ILE A 3 24.39 26.07 -8.87
CA ILE A 3 24.26 25.15 -10.02
C ILE A 3 23.19 25.74 -10.93
N ARG A 4 23.62 26.16 -12.14
CA ARG A 4 22.69 26.52 -13.21
C ARG A 4 22.21 25.23 -13.83
N TRP A 5 21.12 24.69 -13.32
CA TRP A 5 20.38 23.65 -14.02
C TRP A 5 20.02 24.18 -15.40
N ASN A 6 20.61 23.59 -16.45
CA ASN A 6 20.25 23.90 -17.82
C ASN A 6 18.88 23.29 -18.09
N VAL A 7 17.82 23.97 -17.65
CA VAL A 7 16.44 23.58 -17.93
C VAL A 7 16.16 24.01 -19.37
N PRO A 8 16.10 23.09 -20.35
CA PRO A 8 15.81 23.47 -21.72
C PRO A 8 14.42 24.10 -21.78
N ARG A 9 14.19 25.06 -22.68
CA ARG A 9 12.83 25.53 -22.96
C ARG A 9 12.06 24.41 -23.66
N GLN A 10 11.36 23.59 -22.89
CA GLN A 10 10.55 22.46 -23.37
C GLN A 10 9.23 22.94 -23.99
N ALA A 11 9.28 23.79 -25.02
CA ALA A 11 8.11 24.44 -25.62
C ALA A 11 7.08 23.42 -26.14
N THR A 12 7.53 22.40 -26.89
CA THR A 12 6.65 21.35 -27.43
C THR A 12 6.01 20.52 -26.32
N ALA A 13 6.74 20.20 -25.24
CA ALA A 13 6.17 19.48 -24.11
C ALA A 13 5.14 20.32 -23.35
N ALA A 14 5.38 21.64 -23.23
CA ALA A 14 4.45 22.58 -22.63
C ALA A 14 3.14 22.68 -23.41
N GLU A 15 3.21 22.82 -24.73
CA GLU A 15 2.02 22.86 -25.60
C GLU A 15 1.21 21.57 -25.51
N ARG A 16 1.88 20.41 -25.52
CA ARG A 16 1.22 19.10 -25.35
C ARG A 16 0.56 18.95 -23.98
N LEU A 17 1.21 19.45 -22.92
CA LEU A 17 0.66 19.43 -21.57
C LEU A 17 -0.56 20.34 -21.44
N ASP A 18 -0.48 21.56 -21.97
CA ASP A 18 -1.58 22.52 -21.98
C ASP A 18 -2.78 21.94 -22.78
N ALA A 19 -2.53 21.30 -23.92
CA ALA A 19 -3.56 20.61 -24.71
C ALA A 19 -4.22 19.44 -23.94
N ALA A 20 -3.44 18.61 -23.24
CA ALA A 20 -3.95 17.50 -22.44
C ALA A 20 -4.79 17.97 -21.24
N LEU A 21 -4.49 19.16 -20.68
CA LEU A 21 -5.27 19.78 -19.62
C LEU A 21 -6.56 20.44 -20.11
N ALA A 22 -6.57 20.92 -21.35
CA ALA A 22 -7.75 21.52 -21.98
C ALA A 22 -8.81 20.48 -22.40
N ASP A 23 -8.46 19.20 -22.47
CA ASP A 23 -9.39 18.13 -22.83
C ASP A 23 -10.59 18.08 -21.85
N THR A 24 -11.78 17.96 -22.43
CA THR A 24 -13.07 17.90 -21.70
C THR A 24 -13.48 16.47 -21.37
N ALA A 25 -12.72 15.46 -21.80
CA ALA A 25 -12.90 14.08 -21.36
C ALA A 25 -12.76 13.95 -19.84
N ALA A 26 -13.50 12.98 -19.26
CA ALA A 26 -13.58 12.76 -17.82
C ALA A 26 -12.23 12.40 -17.15
N ALA A 27 -11.21 12.02 -17.90
CA ALA A 27 -9.84 11.78 -17.43
C ALA A 27 -8.87 12.74 -18.14
N ALA A 28 -8.94 14.02 -17.78
CA ALA A 28 -8.10 15.05 -18.35
C ALA A 28 -6.77 15.15 -17.57
N GLY A 29 -5.66 15.19 -18.30
CA GLY A 29 -4.33 15.30 -17.71
C GLY A 29 -3.23 14.57 -18.47
N ALA A 30 -2.02 14.66 -17.94
CA ALA A 30 -0.84 14.09 -18.56
C ALA A 30 0.16 13.53 -17.54
N VAL A 31 0.93 12.55 -18.00
CA VAL A 31 2.13 12.07 -17.33
C VAL A 31 3.35 12.57 -18.11
N VAL A 32 4.17 13.38 -17.44
CA VAL A 32 5.44 13.92 -17.94
C VAL A 32 6.58 13.04 -17.45
N LEU A 33 7.20 12.33 -18.37
CA LEU A 33 8.28 11.38 -18.10
C LEU A 33 9.62 11.94 -18.57
N GLY A 34 10.69 11.72 -17.80
CA GLY A 34 12.04 12.08 -18.21
C GLY A 34 13.05 11.96 -17.06
N PRO A 35 14.36 12.04 -17.34
CA PRO A 35 15.41 11.96 -16.33
C PRO A 35 15.35 13.08 -15.29
N ASP A 36 16.09 12.96 -14.20
CA ASP A 36 16.16 14.03 -13.18
C ASP A 36 16.87 15.27 -13.74
N GLY A 37 16.49 16.45 -13.24
CA GLY A 37 17.15 17.72 -13.62
C GLY A 37 16.70 18.33 -14.95
N ILE A 38 15.86 17.65 -15.74
CA ILE A 38 15.43 18.12 -17.06
C ILE A 38 14.30 19.17 -17.03
N GLY A 39 13.81 19.52 -15.84
CA GLY A 39 12.80 20.58 -15.64
C GLY A 39 11.33 20.14 -15.61
N LYS A 40 11.05 18.85 -15.38
CA LYS A 40 9.67 18.31 -15.30
C LYS A 40 8.80 19.07 -14.29
N SER A 41 9.31 19.32 -13.10
CA SER A 41 8.60 20.03 -12.02
C SER A 41 8.29 21.48 -12.42
N THR A 42 9.23 22.16 -13.07
CA THR A 42 9.03 23.50 -13.63
C THR A 42 7.96 23.51 -14.70
N LEU A 43 7.98 22.53 -15.61
CA LEU A 43 6.97 22.38 -16.67
C LEU A 43 5.57 22.18 -16.07
N ALA A 44 5.44 21.29 -15.09
CA ALA A 44 4.18 21.03 -14.39
C ALA A 44 3.65 22.28 -13.66
N ARG A 45 4.54 23.02 -13.00
CA ARG A 45 4.19 24.26 -12.28
C ARG A 45 3.66 25.34 -13.22
N VAL A 46 4.37 25.62 -14.30
CA VAL A 46 3.95 26.64 -15.28
C VAL A 46 2.61 26.27 -15.91
N ALA A 47 2.40 24.99 -16.26
CA ALA A 47 1.12 24.53 -16.81
C ALA A 47 -0.03 24.65 -15.78
N ALA A 48 0.22 24.30 -14.52
CA ALA A 48 -0.78 24.45 -13.46
C ALA A 48 -1.16 25.91 -13.20
N GLU A 49 -0.18 26.82 -13.17
CA GLU A 49 -0.39 28.27 -13.02
C GLU A 49 -1.23 28.82 -14.18
N ARG A 50 -0.89 28.49 -15.43
CA ARG A 50 -1.65 28.89 -16.62
C ARG A 50 -3.08 28.34 -16.60
N PHE A 51 -3.23 27.06 -16.27
CA PHE A 51 -4.53 26.42 -16.22
C PHE A 51 -5.44 27.07 -15.17
N ALA A 52 -4.92 27.34 -13.98
CA ALA A 52 -5.66 28.02 -12.91
C ALA A 52 -6.03 29.46 -13.27
N ALA A 53 -5.15 30.19 -13.95
CA ALA A 53 -5.43 31.53 -14.46
C ALA A 53 -6.57 31.53 -15.49
N ALA A 54 -6.62 30.52 -16.37
CA ALA A 54 -7.70 30.37 -17.34
C ALA A 54 -9.02 29.85 -16.73
N HIS A 55 -8.97 29.21 -15.55
CA HIS A 55 -10.12 28.59 -14.89
C HIS A 55 -10.19 28.98 -13.41
N PRO A 56 -10.71 30.19 -13.07
CA PRO A 56 -10.68 30.74 -11.71
C PRO A 56 -11.37 29.88 -10.62
N GLY A 57 -12.22 28.92 -10.99
CA GLY A 57 -12.83 27.95 -10.07
C GLY A 57 -11.95 26.74 -9.73
N THR A 58 -10.75 26.66 -10.31
CA THR A 58 -9.84 25.52 -10.13
C THR A 58 -9.10 25.63 -8.81
N ARG A 59 -9.18 24.58 -7.99
CA ARG A 59 -8.35 24.40 -6.81
C ARG A 59 -7.14 23.56 -7.18
N VAL A 60 -5.96 24.17 -7.14
CA VAL A 60 -4.69 23.47 -7.38
C VAL A 60 -4.20 22.86 -6.06
N ARG A 61 -3.86 21.57 -6.08
CA ARG A 61 -3.18 20.87 -4.99
C ARG A 61 -1.89 20.27 -5.50
N TRP A 62 -0.81 20.48 -4.76
CA TRP A 62 0.52 20.00 -5.15
C TRP A 62 0.99 18.94 -4.16
N VAL A 63 1.42 17.80 -4.70
CA VAL A 63 1.99 16.70 -3.94
C VAL A 63 3.35 16.38 -4.55
N THR A 64 4.39 16.30 -3.74
CA THR A 64 5.73 15.90 -4.19
C THR A 64 6.09 14.59 -3.52
N GLY A 65 6.45 13.58 -4.30
CA GLY A 65 7.03 12.34 -3.78
C GLY A 65 8.48 12.58 -3.34
N THR A 66 8.83 12.14 -2.14
CA THR A 66 10.22 12.14 -1.65
C THR A 66 10.59 10.74 -1.17
N PRO A 67 11.87 10.33 -1.26
CA PRO A 67 12.32 9.05 -0.72
C PRO A 67 11.97 8.87 0.77
N THR A 68 11.97 9.97 1.54
CA THR A 68 11.71 9.91 2.98
C THR A 68 10.21 9.78 3.30
N GLU A 69 9.33 10.36 2.49
CA GLU A 69 7.88 10.21 2.65
C GLU A 69 7.37 8.88 2.10
N ARG A 70 8.07 8.29 1.12
CA ARG A 70 7.81 6.93 0.63
C ARG A 70 7.89 5.87 1.72
N ALA A 71 8.63 6.15 2.79
CA ALA A 71 8.86 5.21 3.89
C ALA A 71 7.60 4.91 4.71
N VAL A 72 6.52 5.70 4.53
CA VAL A 72 5.25 5.51 5.25
C VAL A 72 4.04 5.60 4.31
N PRO A 73 2.95 4.89 4.63
CA PRO A 73 1.67 5.00 3.94
C PRO A 73 1.17 6.45 3.81
N PHE A 74 0.82 6.84 2.59
CA PHE A 74 0.30 8.18 2.27
C PHE A 74 1.22 9.33 2.69
N GLY A 75 2.54 9.10 2.82
CA GLY A 75 3.46 10.11 3.34
C GLY A 75 3.38 11.44 2.60
N ALA A 76 3.42 11.38 1.26
CA ALA A 76 3.33 12.57 0.40
C ALA A 76 1.94 13.25 0.46
N PHE A 77 0.88 12.52 0.81
CA PHE A 77 -0.49 13.02 0.90
C PHE A 77 -0.92 13.37 2.32
N SER A 78 -0.03 13.22 3.31
CA SER A 78 -0.29 13.45 4.74
C SER A 78 -1.04 14.76 5.00
N HIS A 79 -0.59 15.85 4.38
CA HIS A 79 -1.15 17.19 4.53
C HIS A 79 -2.54 17.39 3.90
N LEU A 80 -2.95 16.53 2.95
CA LEU A 80 -4.24 16.62 2.23
C LEU A 80 -5.27 15.60 2.72
N VAL A 81 -4.82 14.47 3.24
CA VAL A 81 -5.68 13.33 3.56
C VAL A 81 -5.77 13.14 5.06
N ARG A 82 -6.99 13.25 5.59
CA ARG A 82 -7.29 12.78 6.94
C ARG A 82 -7.58 11.30 6.90
N ILE A 83 -6.62 10.52 7.38
CA ILE A 83 -6.76 9.09 7.54
C ILE A 83 -7.50 8.84 8.85
N ALA A 84 -8.75 8.39 8.76
CA ALA A 84 -9.43 7.85 9.93
C ALA A 84 -8.63 6.64 10.44
N GLU A 85 -8.32 6.62 11.75
CA GLU A 85 -7.62 5.50 12.39
C GLU A 85 -8.41 4.17 12.28
N ILE A 86 -9.71 4.28 12.03
CA ILE A 86 -10.68 3.19 12.02
C ILE A 86 -11.17 2.97 10.58
N GLY A 87 -10.73 1.89 9.93
CA GLY A 87 -11.31 1.46 8.66
C GLY A 87 -10.42 0.58 7.80
N LYS A 88 -11.04 -0.16 6.88
CA LYS A 88 -10.34 -0.97 5.86
C LYS A 88 -9.70 -0.05 4.80
N PRO A 89 -8.60 -0.46 4.13
CA PRO A 89 -7.92 0.33 3.09
C PRO A 89 -8.84 0.89 1.99
N ALA A 90 -9.89 0.16 1.61
CA ALA A 90 -10.86 0.64 0.62
C ALA A 90 -11.78 1.75 1.16
N ALA A 91 -12.11 1.73 2.46
CA ALA A 91 -12.79 2.86 3.09
C ALA A 91 -11.84 4.06 3.22
N LEU A 92 -10.56 3.79 3.47
CA LEU A 92 -9.54 4.81 3.54
C LEU A 92 -9.31 5.52 2.21
N LEU A 93 -9.16 4.77 1.10
CA LEU A 93 -9.04 5.37 -0.23
C LEU A 93 -10.27 6.19 -0.59
N ARG A 94 -11.47 5.76 -0.18
CA ARG A 94 -12.71 6.54 -0.34
C ARG A 94 -12.70 7.81 0.50
N ALA A 95 -12.27 7.74 1.77
CA ALA A 95 -12.14 8.89 2.65
C ALA A 95 -11.07 9.87 2.16
N ALA A 96 -9.94 9.37 1.66
CA ALA A 96 -8.88 10.14 1.05
C ALA A 96 -9.38 10.89 -0.19
N ARG A 97 -10.11 10.21 -1.07
CA ARG A 97 -10.77 10.84 -2.21
C ARG A 97 -11.77 11.91 -1.77
N ALA A 98 -12.64 11.59 -0.82
CA ALA A 98 -13.62 12.55 -0.29
C ALA A 98 -12.96 13.79 0.33
N SER A 99 -11.80 13.63 0.98
CA SER A 99 -11.03 14.74 1.57
C SER A 99 -10.47 15.70 0.51
N LEU A 100 -10.23 15.22 -0.71
CA LEU A 100 -9.73 16.02 -1.83
C LEU A 100 -10.85 16.82 -2.54
N GLY A 101 -12.13 16.43 -2.35
CA GLY A 101 -13.30 17.10 -2.92
C GLY A 101 -13.61 16.72 -4.38
N ASP A 102 -14.83 17.02 -4.84
CA ASP A 102 -15.38 16.43 -6.07
C ASP A 102 -15.44 17.36 -7.30
N ALA A 103 -15.20 18.67 -7.17
CA ALA A 103 -15.34 19.62 -8.28
C ALA A 103 -14.18 20.62 -8.39
N GLY A 104 -13.64 20.74 -9.61
CA GLY A 104 -12.63 21.73 -9.99
C GLY A 104 -11.23 21.47 -9.44
N LEU A 105 -10.87 20.23 -9.11
CA LEU A 105 -9.55 19.89 -8.58
C LEU A 105 -8.53 19.65 -9.71
N LEU A 106 -7.45 20.43 -9.69
CA LEU A 106 -6.20 20.11 -10.40
C LEU A 106 -5.19 19.59 -9.39
N LEU A 107 -4.86 18.31 -9.46
CA LEU A 107 -3.85 17.69 -8.61
C LEU A 107 -2.55 17.51 -9.41
N VAL A 108 -1.50 18.19 -8.95
CA VAL A 108 -0.14 18.03 -9.46
C VAL A 108 0.59 17.05 -8.56
N VAL A 109 1.10 15.97 -9.14
CA VAL A 109 1.86 14.91 -8.48
C VAL A 109 3.26 14.94 -9.06
N ASP A 110 4.16 15.60 -8.34
CA ASP A 110 5.56 15.75 -8.70
C ASP A 110 6.39 14.57 -8.17
N ASP A 111 7.34 14.07 -8.95
CA ASP A 111 8.19 12.91 -8.64
C ASP A 111 7.40 11.68 -8.18
N ALA A 112 6.36 11.31 -8.93
CA ALA A 112 5.44 10.22 -8.61
C ALA A 112 6.13 8.84 -8.47
N HIS A 113 7.33 8.69 -9.03
CA HIS A 113 8.17 7.50 -8.86
C HIS A 113 8.65 7.30 -7.41
N GLN A 114 8.62 8.36 -6.59
CA GLN A 114 8.93 8.34 -5.16
C GLN A 114 7.69 8.17 -4.27
N LEU A 115 6.50 7.94 -4.82
CA LEU A 115 5.31 7.68 -3.99
C LEU A 115 5.35 6.29 -3.35
N ASP A 116 4.78 6.18 -2.15
CA ASP A 116 4.45 4.88 -1.58
C ASP A 116 3.33 4.20 -2.37
N VAL A 117 3.19 2.88 -2.19
CA VAL A 117 2.24 2.07 -2.95
C VAL A 117 0.80 2.55 -2.80
N LEU A 118 0.40 3.04 -1.62
CA LEU A 118 -0.96 3.48 -1.35
C LEU A 118 -1.22 4.87 -1.91
N SER A 119 -0.27 5.79 -1.83
CA SER A 119 -0.34 7.07 -2.55
C SER A 119 -0.41 6.88 -4.06
N ALA A 120 0.43 6.03 -4.65
CA ALA A 120 0.38 5.72 -6.08
C ALA A 120 -0.98 5.11 -6.48
N THR A 121 -1.53 4.23 -5.63
CA THR A 121 -2.86 3.64 -5.85
C THR A 121 -3.95 4.70 -5.79
N LEU A 122 -3.87 5.67 -4.86
CA LEU A 122 -4.83 6.77 -4.77
C LEU A 122 -4.84 7.61 -6.04
N VAL A 123 -3.66 7.98 -6.57
CA VAL A 123 -3.53 8.72 -7.84
C VAL A 123 -4.21 7.95 -8.99
N TYR A 124 -3.96 6.66 -9.12
CA TYR A 124 -4.62 5.82 -10.12
C TYR A 124 -6.15 5.80 -9.96
N GLN A 125 -6.67 5.67 -8.74
CA GLN A 125 -8.12 5.67 -8.51
C GLN A 125 -8.75 7.04 -8.80
N LEU A 126 -8.05 8.14 -8.55
CA LEU A 126 -8.51 9.49 -8.90
C LEU A 126 -8.62 9.66 -10.41
N ALA A 127 -7.58 9.24 -11.15
CA ALA A 127 -7.57 9.27 -12.61
C ALA A 127 -8.72 8.42 -13.19
N ARG A 128 -8.82 7.16 -12.75
CA ARG A 128 -9.83 6.21 -13.23
C ARG A 128 -11.26 6.63 -12.92
N ALA A 129 -11.47 7.33 -11.81
CA ALA A 129 -12.80 7.83 -11.43
C ALA A 129 -13.15 9.17 -12.10
N GLY A 130 -12.19 9.82 -12.77
CA GLY A 130 -12.36 11.18 -13.28
C GLY A 130 -12.61 12.21 -12.18
N ALA A 131 -12.10 11.95 -10.97
CA ALA A 131 -12.35 12.78 -9.79
C ALA A 131 -11.45 14.03 -9.71
N ALA A 132 -10.38 14.07 -10.48
CA ALA A 132 -9.43 15.18 -10.53
C ALA A 132 -8.79 15.26 -11.92
N ARG A 133 -8.45 16.48 -12.34
CA ARG A 133 -7.52 16.72 -13.45
C ARG A 133 -6.09 16.53 -12.91
N LEU A 134 -5.23 15.84 -13.65
CA LEU A 134 -3.92 15.40 -13.14
C LEU A 134 -2.75 15.89 -13.99
N ILE A 135 -1.73 16.41 -13.33
CA ILE A 135 -0.38 16.53 -13.91
C ILE A 135 0.52 15.63 -13.08
N VAL A 136 1.12 14.62 -13.69
CA VAL A 136 1.99 13.67 -12.98
C VAL A 136 3.38 13.76 -13.58
N THR A 137 4.40 14.06 -12.79
CA THR A 137 5.80 13.97 -13.23
C THR A 137 6.42 12.70 -12.65
N ALA A 138 7.23 11.99 -13.44
CA ALA A 138 7.93 10.80 -12.97
C ALA A 138 9.18 10.51 -13.82
N ARG A 139 10.00 9.59 -13.31
CA ARG A 139 10.94 8.85 -14.15
C ARG A 139 10.21 7.68 -14.79
N ALA A 140 10.52 7.39 -16.06
CA ALA A 140 9.92 6.25 -16.74
C ALA A 140 10.44 4.93 -16.14
N ASP A 141 11.71 4.91 -15.75
CA ASP A 141 12.35 3.85 -15.01
C ASP A 141 12.05 3.97 -13.50
N GLY A 142 11.48 2.92 -12.92
CA GLY A 142 11.25 2.85 -11.46
C GLY A 142 9.94 3.44 -10.94
N ALA A 143 9.03 3.89 -11.82
CA ALA A 143 7.68 4.26 -11.40
C ALA A 143 6.90 3.06 -10.81
N PRO A 144 6.16 3.23 -9.70
CA PRO A 144 5.26 2.19 -9.19
C PRO A 144 4.24 1.72 -10.23
N ASP A 145 3.86 0.44 -10.19
CA ASP A 145 2.89 -0.16 -11.15
C ASP A 145 1.61 0.68 -11.31
N ALA A 146 1.10 1.27 -10.23
CA ALA A 146 -0.10 2.10 -10.28
C ALA A 146 0.10 3.43 -11.03
N ILE A 147 1.32 3.99 -10.99
CA ILE A 147 1.69 5.16 -11.79
C ILE A 147 1.89 4.76 -13.24
N ALA A 148 2.54 3.62 -13.51
CA ALA A 148 2.68 3.10 -14.87
C ALA A 148 1.35 2.82 -15.57
N ALA A 149 0.39 2.26 -14.81
CA ALA A 149 -0.95 2.02 -15.30
C ALA A 149 -1.70 3.29 -15.74
N LEU A 150 -1.28 4.51 -15.32
CA LEU A 150 -1.91 5.74 -15.77
C LEU A 150 -1.81 5.93 -17.29
N TRP A 151 -0.66 5.59 -17.88
CA TRP A 151 -0.48 5.68 -19.33
C TRP A 151 -0.75 4.36 -20.04
N ASP A 152 -0.46 3.21 -19.41
CA ASP A 152 -0.71 1.89 -20.03
C ASP A 152 -2.21 1.60 -20.22
N ASP A 153 -3.05 2.05 -19.27
CA ASP A 153 -4.52 1.93 -19.38
C ASP A 153 -5.15 3.10 -20.15
N GLY A 154 -4.35 4.05 -20.66
CA GLY A 154 -4.82 5.23 -21.39
C GLY A 154 -5.63 6.22 -20.54
N LEU A 155 -5.36 6.31 -19.23
CA LEU A 155 -6.05 7.23 -18.33
C LEU A 155 -5.49 8.66 -18.41
N LEU A 156 -4.22 8.83 -18.77
CA LEU A 156 -3.55 10.13 -18.92
C LEU A 156 -2.66 10.14 -20.16
N THR A 157 -2.51 11.32 -20.78
CA THR A 157 -1.65 11.49 -21.96
C THR A 157 -0.16 11.37 -21.58
N ARG A 158 0.59 10.49 -22.24
CA ARG A 158 2.03 10.34 -22.03
C ARG A 158 2.82 11.40 -22.80
N ILE A 159 3.68 12.12 -22.10
CA ILE A 159 4.61 13.12 -22.63
C ILE A 159 6.02 12.77 -22.16
N ASP A 160 6.84 12.22 -23.06
CA ASP A 160 8.26 12.00 -22.79
C ASP A 160 9.05 13.28 -23.08
N VAL A 161 9.96 13.61 -22.17
CA VAL A 161 10.85 14.77 -22.26
C VAL A 161 12.28 14.28 -22.27
N GLU A 162 12.99 14.61 -23.33
CA GLU A 162 14.36 14.15 -23.56
C GLU A 162 15.38 14.91 -22.71
N ALA A 163 16.47 14.22 -22.35
CA ALA A 163 17.60 14.84 -21.66
C ALA A 163 18.30 15.85 -22.58
N PRO A 164 18.84 16.95 -22.03
CA PRO A 164 19.77 17.78 -22.78
C PRO A 164 21.03 16.97 -23.17
N ASP A 165 21.70 17.39 -24.24
CA ASP A 165 22.90 16.73 -24.79
C ASP A 165 24.05 16.55 -23.78
N ALA A 166 24.08 17.38 -22.73
CA ALA A 166 25.01 17.30 -21.61
C ALA A 166 24.25 17.39 -20.27
N PRO A 167 23.87 16.25 -19.65
CA PRO A 167 23.23 16.26 -18.33
C PRO A 167 24.25 16.61 -17.24
N THR A 168 23.79 17.27 -16.17
CA THR A 168 24.62 17.54 -14.99
C THR A 168 25.19 16.23 -14.43
N SER A 169 26.51 16.15 -14.31
CA SER A 169 27.20 14.96 -13.85
C SER A 169 27.18 14.83 -12.32
N PRO A 170 27.28 13.60 -11.76
CA PRO A 170 27.39 13.41 -10.32
C PRO A 170 28.58 14.14 -9.67
N GLY A 171 29.67 14.38 -10.41
CA GLY A 171 30.86 15.08 -9.92
C GLY A 171 30.65 16.59 -9.80
N GLU A 172 29.88 17.20 -10.69
CA GLU A 172 29.48 18.61 -10.59
C GLU A 172 28.58 18.86 -9.38
N ILE A 173 27.69 17.91 -9.08
CA ILE A 173 26.85 17.97 -7.89
C ILE A 173 27.71 17.90 -6.62
N ASP A 174 28.68 16.99 -6.56
CA ASP A 174 29.60 16.90 -5.40
C ASP A 174 30.43 18.17 -5.22
N ALA A 175 30.96 18.73 -6.30
CA ALA A 175 31.72 19.98 -6.25
C ALA A 175 30.85 21.12 -5.71
N PHE A 176 29.60 21.24 -6.17
CA PHE A 176 28.66 22.22 -5.63
C PHE A 176 28.35 22.00 -4.15
N LEU A 177 28.07 20.76 -3.74
CA LEU A 177 27.81 20.43 -2.35
C LEU A 177 29.04 20.72 -1.47
N ALA A 178 30.25 20.54 -2.00
CA ALA A 178 31.52 20.87 -1.35
C ALA A 178 31.67 22.38 -1.06
N GLU A 179 31.14 23.25 -1.93
CA GLU A 179 31.19 24.70 -1.77
C GLU A 179 30.15 25.28 -0.80
N LEU A 180 29.13 24.50 -0.41
CA LEU A 180 28.09 24.98 0.50
C LEU A 180 28.67 25.37 1.85
N THR A 181 28.19 26.50 2.37
CA THR A 181 28.51 26.93 3.72
C THR A 181 27.99 25.93 4.75
N PRO A 182 28.58 25.87 5.95
CA PRO A 182 28.15 24.93 6.98
C PRO A 182 26.63 24.99 7.30
N PRO A 183 25.98 26.16 7.40
CA PRO A 183 24.53 26.21 7.64
C PRO A 183 23.71 25.67 6.46
N ALA A 184 24.07 25.99 5.21
CA ALA A 184 23.39 25.50 4.02
C ALA A 184 23.55 23.97 3.85
N ARG A 185 24.74 23.45 4.16
CA ARG A 185 25.02 22.02 4.19
C ARG A 185 24.19 21.31 5.25
N ALA A 186 24.14 21.85 6.48
CA ALA A 186 23.34 21.29 7.57
C ALA A 186 21.85 21.17 7.19
N VAL A 187 21.28 22.18 6.51
CA VAL A 187 19.91 22.10 5.97
C VAL A 187 19.74 20.89 5.05
N LEU A 188 20.66 20.66 4.11
CA LEU A 188 20.59 19.49 3.23
C LEU A 188 20.78 18.16 3.96
N GLU A 189 21.62 18.11 4.99
CA GLU A 189 21.80 16.91 5.82
C GLU A 189 20.49 16.52 6.52
N TYR A 190 19.80 17.48 7.12
CA TYR A 190 18.50 17.22 7.75
C TYR A 190 17.43 16.84 6.73
N LEU A 191 17.36 17.51 5.57
CA LEU A 191 16.45 17.16 4.48
C LEU A 191 16.74 15.76 3.91
N ALA A 192 18.01 15.38 3.80
CA ALA A 192 18.40 14.04 3.36
C ALA A 192 17.88 12.94 4.31
N VAL A 193 17.76 13.22 5.61
CA VAL A 193 17.18 12.33 6.62
C VAL A 193 15.65 12.38 6.61
N ALA A 194 15.06 13.58 6.52
CA ALA A 194 13.62 13.79 6.48
C ALA A 194 13.26 14.99 5.58
N GLU A 195 12.58 14.75 4.47
CA GLU A 195 12.12 15.77 3.53
C GLU A 195 10.62 15.67 3.25
N PRO A 196 9.85 16.75 3.37
CA PRO A 196 10.29 18.09 3.76
C PRO A 196 10.20 18.30 5.26
N LEU A 197 10.69 19.46 5.70
CA LEU A 197 10.65 19.95 7.07
C LEU A 197 10.09 21.37 7.11
N SER A 198 9.51 21.78 8.22
CA SER A 198 9.07 23.18 8.39
C SER A 198 10.26 24.12 8.43
N VAL A 199 10.07 25.38 8.01
CA VAL A 199 11.11 26.41 8.13
C VAL A 199 11.54 26.58 9.58
N THR A 200 10.58 26.53 10.52
CA THR A 200 10.81 26.65 11.96
C THR A 200 11.71 25.55 12.49
N ASP A 201 11.40 24.28 12.18
CA ASP A 201 12.18 23.15 12.67
C ASP A 201 13.60 23.16 12.07
N LEU A 202 13.74 23.51 10.79
CA LEU A 202 15.07 23.60 10.17
C LEU A 202 15.93 24.72 10.74
N ASN A 203 15.37 25.90 11.01
CA ASN A 203 16.14 26.97 11.67
C ASN A 203 16.53 26.56 13.09
N ALA A 204 15.65 25.87 13.82
CA ALA A 204 15.98 25.36 15.16
C ALA A 204 17.11 24.31 15.14
N LEU A 205 17.26 23.56 14.04
CA LEU A 205 18.23 22.48 13.88
C LEU A 205 19.56 22.93 13.23
N ALA A 206 19.50 23.80 12.22
CA ALA A 206 20.65 24.23 11.42
C ALA A 206 21.13 25.65 11.76
N GLY A 207 20.38 26.38 12.58
CA GLY A 207 20.65 27.77 12.97
C GLY A 207 19.78 28.79 12.22
N ASP A 208 19.61 29.96 12.85
CA ASP A 208 18.82 31.05 12.29
C ASP A 208 19.39 31.53 10.95
N GLY A 209 18.53 31.63 9.93
CA GLY A 209 18.91 32.07 8.60
C GLY A 209 19.52 31.00 7.70
N ALA A 210 19.74 29.77 8.20
CA ALA A 210 20.31 28.67 7.43
C ALA A 210 19.44 28.31 6.21
N VAL A 211 18.11 28.31 6.36
CA VAL A 211 17.18 28.05 5.24
C VAL A 211 17.32 29.12 4.16
N ALA A 212 17.36 30.40 4.53
CA ALA A 212 17.52 31.51 3.58
C ALA A 212 18.87 31.45 2.86
N GLU A 213 19.91 30.99 3.55
CA GLU A 213 21.22 30.75 2.95
C GLU A 213 21.19 29.61 1.94
N ALA A 214 20.62 28.46 2.30
CA ALA A 214 20.45 27.33 1.38
C ALA A 214 19.65 27.71 0.13
N GLN A 215 18.64 28.58 0.27
CA GLN A 215 17.89 29.14 -0.86
C GLN A 215 18.73 30.06 -1.74
N ARG A 216 19.54 30.95 -1.17
CA ARG A 216 20.46 31.82 -1.94
C ARG A 216 21.46 31.01 -2.76
N TRP A 217 21.90 29.86 -2.24
CA TRP A 217 22.75 28.92 -2.97
C TRP A 217 22.00 28.12 -4.05
N GLY A 218 20.66 28.11 -4.03
CA GLY A 218 19.84 27.24 -4.88
C GLY A 218 19.88 25.77 -4.46
N ALA A 219 20.24 25.48 -3.21
CA ALA A 219 20.32 24.13 -2.65
C ALA A 219 18.96 23.65 -2.10
N ALA A 220 18.15 24.57 -1.58
CA ALA A 220 16.84 24.30 -1.03
C ALA A 220 15.79 25.28 -1.57
N GLU A 221 14.53 24.88 -1.50
CA GLU A 221 13.40 25.71 -1.88
C GLU A 221 12.27 25.59 -0.87
N THR A 222 11.51 26.68 -0.70
CA THR A 222 10.39 26.72 0.22
C THR A 222 9.10 26.69 -0.58
N ARG A 223 8.18 25.79 -0.21
CA ARG A 223 6.93 25.57 -0.91
C ARG A 223 5.75 25.56 0.06
N MET A 224 4.61 26.03 -0.41
CA MET A 224 3.32 25.87 0.26
C MET A 224 2.70 24.55 -0.17
N ARG A 225 2.48 23.64 0.76
CA ARG A 225 1.78 22.37 0.51
C ARG A 225 0.26 22.52 0.43
N GLY A 226 -0.28 23.58 1.04
CA GLY A 226 -1.71 23.76 1.22
C GLY A 226 -2.32 22.65 2.09
N GLY A 227 -3.64 22.68 2.26
CA GLY A 227 -4.35 21.76 3.16
C GLY A 227 -4.85 22.51 4.39
N THR A 228 -4.67 21.92 5.58
CA THR A 228 -5.14 22.53 6.85
C THR A 228 -4.08 23.30 7.62
N SER A 229 -2.83 23.27 7.18
CA SER A 229 -1.75 24.12 7.70
C SER A 229 -1.24 24.96 6.53
N ASP A 230 -1.11 26.25 6.79
CA ASP A 230 -0.53 27.23 5.86
C ASP A 230 0.97 27.43 6.14
N ASP A 231 1.61 26.51 6.88
CA ASP A 231 3.02 26.63 7.18
C ASP A 231 3.86 26.21 5.96
N PRO A 232 4.81 27.06 5.53
CA PRO A 232 5.72 26.71 4.45
C PRO A 232 6.65 25.59 4.88
N VAL A 233 6.93 24.67 3.94
CA VAL A 233 7.88 23.58 4.14
C VAL A 233 9.04 23.72 3.16
N VAL A 234 10.20 23.21 3.55
CA VAL A 234 11.44 23.27 2.78
C VAL A 234 11.71 21.91 2.15
N TYR A 235 12.01 21.95 0.86
CA TYR A 235 12.48 20.82 0.08
C TYR A 235 13.92 21.08 -0.37
N THR A 236 14.63 20.01 -0.71
CA THR A 236 15.81 20.13 -1.56
C THR A 236 15.40 20.70 -2.91
N ALA A 237 16.18 21.63 -3.45
CA ALA A 237 15.90 22.22 -4.76
C ALA A 237 16.04 21.19 -5.88
N HIS A 238 16.71 20.06 -5.61
CA HIS A 238 16.83 18.95 -6.52
C HIS A 238 16.95 17.62 -5.76
N PRO A 239 16.20 16.56 -6.13
CA PRO A 239 16.25 15.25 -5.45
C PRO A 239 17.66 14.64 -5.34
N LEU A 240 18.50 14.86 -6.37
CA LEU A 240 19.89 14.40 -6.35
C LEU A 240 20.73 15.02 -5.23
N PHE A 241 20.40 16.21 -4.73
CA PHE A 241 21.13 16.78 -3.59
C PHE A 241 20.91 15.94 -2.34
N ALA A 242 19.65 15.60 -2.02
CA ALA A 242 19.35 14.72 -0.90
C ALA A 242 19.98 13.32 -1.08
N GLU A 243 20.00 12.78 -2.31
CA GLU A 243 20.63 11.50 -2.61
C GLU A 243 22.13 11.51 -2.33
N ARG A 244 22.85 12.51 -2.85
CA ARG A 244 24.31 12.59 -2.73
C ARG A 244 24.73 12.92 -1.30
N VAL A 245 24.01 13.79 -0.62
CA VAL A 245 24.23 14.07 0.81
C VAL A 245 23.99 12.81 1.65
N ARG A 246 22.92 12.06 1.39
CA ARG A 246 22.65 10.79 2.11
C ARG A 246 23.73 9.75 1.87
N ALA A 247 24.27 9.67 0.65
CA ALA A 247 25.34 8.74 0.32
C ALA A 247 26.70 9.13 0.92
N ALA A 248 26.92 10.42 1.17
CA ALA A 248 28.15 10.95 1.76
C ALA A 248 28.14 11.03 3.29
N LEU A 249 26.96 11.03 3.92
CA LEU A 249 26.82 11.06 5.38
C LEU A 249 27.34 9.78 6.01
N ASP A 250 28.21 9.92 7.02
CA ASP A 250 28.62 8.82 7.87
C ASP A 250 27.40 8.22 8.62
N PRO A 251 27.34 6.90 8.86
CA PRO A 251 26.22 6.29 9.59
C PRO A 251 25.97 6.88 10.98
N ASP A 252 27.01 7.30 11.70
CA ASP A 252 26.88 7.90 13.03
C ASP A 252 26.39 9.35 12.95
N ASP A 253 26.87 10.14 11.99
CA ASP A 253 26.32 11.48 11.72
C ASP A 253 24.85 11.40 11.29
N ALA A 254 24.50 10.45 10.42
CA ALA A 254 23.12 10.23 9.99
C ALA A 254 22.22 9.82 11.17
N ARG A 255 22.74 9.06 12.14
CA ARG A 255 22.05 8.71 13.39
C ARG A 255 21.86 9.94 14.27
N GLN A 256 22.90 10.74 14.48
CA GLN A 256 22.84 11.97 15.25
C GLN A 256 21.82 12.96 14.68
N ARG A 257 21.87 13.24 13.37
CA ARG A 257 20.90 14.11 12.69
C ARG A 257 19.47 13.60 12.85
N ARG A 258 19.27 12.28 12.82
CA ARG A 258 17.96 11.65 13.07
C ARG A 258 17.51 11.81 14.52
N THR A 259 18.43 11.70 15.49
CA THR A 259 18.17 11.96 16.92
C THR A 259 17.74 13.41 17.17
N GLU A 260 18.45 14.37 16.58
CA GLU A 260 18.14 15.80 16.66
C GLU A 260 16.75 16.09 16.05
N LEU A 261 16.48 15.58 14.86
CA LEU A 261 15.18 15.69 14.19
C LEU A 261 14.02 15.13 15.02
N VAL A 262 14.17 13.89 15.52
CA VAL A 262 13.14 13.25 16.34
C VAL A 262 12.86 14.07 17.60
N THR A 263 13.90 14.64 18.22
CA THR A 263 13.76 15.48 19.41
C THR A 263 12.96 16.75 19.13
N VAL A 264 13.21 17.41 17.99
CA VAL A 264 12.48 18.62 17.58
C VAL A 264 11.04 18.29 17.18
N LEU A 265 10.84 17.30 16.33
CA LEU A 265 9.51 16.91 15.84
C LEU A 265 8.60 16.38 16.96
N ALA A 266 9.17 15.73 17.99
CA ALA A 266 8.40 15.28 19.15
C ALA A 266 7.78 16.42 19.98
N ARG A 267 8.28 17.67 19.84
CA ARG A 267 7.70 18.85 20.51
C ARG A 267 6.39 19.30 19.88
N HIS A 268 6.13 18.92 18.63
CA HIS A 268 4.98 19.33 17.85
C HIS A 268 4.21 18.08 17.36
N PRO A 269 3.52 17.35 18.25
CA PRO A 269 2.83 16.13 17.86
C PRO A 269 1.76 16.42 16.80
N SER A 270 1.73 15.60 15.75
CA SER A 270 0.72 15.67 14.69
C SER A 270 -0.39 14.65 14.95
N ASP A 271 -1.64 15.06 14.71
CA ASP A 271 -2.80 14.16 14.73
C ASP A 271 -2.87 13.26 13.49
N ARG A 272 -2.06 13.55 12.46
CA ARG A 272 -2.09 12.82 11.20
C ARG A 272 -1.36 11.49 11.34
N LEU A 273 -2.02 10.41 10.92
CA LEU A 273 -1.46 9.06 11.03
C LEU A 273 -0.11 8.92 10.31
N SER A 274 0.01 9.42 9.08
CA SER A 274 1.26 9.33 8.32
C SER A 274 2.42 10.07 9.00
N ASP A 275 2.16 11.24 9.60
CA ASP A 275 3.18 12.01 10.32
C ASP A 275 3.66 11.27 11.58
N ARG A 276 2.73 10.67 12.34
CA ARG A 276 3.08 9.84 13.51
C ARG A 276 3.87 8.58 13.12
N LEU A 277 3.45 7.89 12.05
CA LEU A 277 4.20 6.75 11.52
C LEU A 277 5.60 7.16 11.05
N ARG A 278 5.73 8.34 10.44
CA ARG A 278 7.01 8.88 9.98
C ARG A 278 7.93 9.16 11.17
N LEU A 279 7.42 9.78 12.23
CA LEU A 279 8.19 10.04 13.45
C LEU A 279 8.66 8.74 14.10
N VAL A 280 7.80 7.73 14.24
CA VAL A 280 8.19 6.42 14.80
C VAL A 280 9.22 5.72 13.90
N SER A 281 9.03 5.79 12.58
CA SER A 281 9.95 5.20 11.59
C SER A 281 11.35 5.84 11.64
N LEU A 282 11.41 7.17 11.83
CA LEU A 282 12.65 7.91 12.04
C LEU A 282 13.29 7.55 13.38
N ALA A 283 12.51 7.54 14.46
CA ALA A 283 13.03 7.28 15.80
C ALA A 283 13.57 5.85 16.00
N LEU A 284 13.23 4.88 15.13
CA LEU A 284 13.82 3.55 15.20
C LEU A 284 15.33 3.51 14.99
N ASP A 285 15.86 4.40 14.15
CA ASP A 285 17.28 4.44 13.77
C ASP A 285 17.97 5.67 14.38
N SER A 286 17.50 6.12 15.54
CA SER A 286 18.08 7.21 16.35
C SER A 286 18.57 6.68 17.71
N ASP A 287 19.24 7.54 18.46
CA ASP A 287 19.70 7.26 19.84
C ASP A 287 18.59 7.39 20.89
N ALA A 288 17.40 7.81 20.47
CA ALA A 288 16.22 7.98 21.31
C ALA A 288 15.05 7.10 20.80
N PRO A 289 15.18 5.77 20.82
CA PRO A 289 14.17 4.90 20.23
C PRO A 289 12.85 4.91 21.03
N PRO A 290 11.67 4.92 20.38
CA PRO A 290 10.37 5.02 21.07
C PRO A 290 10.11 3.83 22.00
N ARG A 291 9.09 3.91 22.87
CA ARG A 291 8.73 2.73 23.68
C ARG A 291 8.32 1.58 22.77
N ALA A 292 8.62 0.35 23.18
CA ALA A 292 8.28 -0.82 22.37
C ALA A 292 6.77 -0.92 22.08
N ALA A 293 5.91 -0.51 23.03
CA ALA A 293 4.47 -0.44 22.83
C ALA A 293 4.08 0.50 21.67
N ASP A 294 4.63 1.72 21.65
CA ASP A 294 4.37 2.72 20.59
C ASP A 294 4.80 2.18 19.21
N VAL A 295 5.95 1.48 19.14
CA VAL A 295 6.43 0.85 17.91
C VAL A 295 5.50 -0.28 17.46
N VAL A 296 4.96 -1.07 18.39
CA VAL A 296 3.98 -2.13 18.06
C VAL A 296 2.68 -1.52 17.52
N ASP A 297 2.20 -0.44 18.12
CA ASP A 297 0.97 0.20 17.67
C ASP A 297 1.15 0.84 16.28
N ALA A 298 2.30 1.45 16.02
CA ALA A 298 2.69 1.91 14.68
C ALA A 298 2.79 0.74 13.68
N ALA A 299 3.37 -0.40 14.08
CA ALA A 299 3.43 -1.60 13.24
C ALA A 299 2.02 -2.10 12.88
N ARG A 300 1.11 -2.17 13.85
CA ARG A 300 -0.28 -2.56 13.63
C ARG A 300 -1.02 -1.57 12.73
N GLN A 301 -0.79 -0.27 12.89
CA GLN A 301 -1.33 0.76 12.01
C GLN A 301 -0.83 0.57 10.56
N ALA A 302 0.47 0.41 10.35
CA ALA A 302 1.04 0.14 9.02
C ALA A 302 0.44 -1.12 8.37
N LEU A 303 0.31 -2.20 9.13
CA LEU A 303 -0.33 -3.44 8.66
C LEU A 303 -1.81 -3.26 8.31
N ARG A 304 -2.56 -2.48 9.09
CA ARG A 304 -3.96 -2.14 8.77
C ARG A 304 -4.09 -1.36 7.47
N LEU A 305 -3.15 -0.47 7.19
CA LEU A 305 -3.08 0.27 5.92
C LEU A 305 -2.64 -0.61 4.75
N GLY A 306 -2.04 -1.76 5.03
CA GLY A 306 -1.55 -2.70 4.03
C GLY A 306 -0.08 -2.54 3.67
N ASP A 307 0.66 -1.74 4.41
CA ASP A 307 2.11 -1.65 4.29
C ASP A 307 2.76 -2.73 5.15
N LEU A 308 2.90 -3.90 4.52
CA LEU A 308 3.48 -5.09 5.12
C LEU A 308 4.98 -4.94 5.36
N ALA A 309 5.68 -4.11 4.59
CA ALA A 309 7.12 -3.94 4.69
C ALA A 309 7.48 -3.05 5.89
N LEU A 310 6.81 -1.91 6.02
CA LEU A 310 6.93 -1.06 7.21
C LEU A 310 6.46 -1.83 8.45
N GLY A 311 5.32 -2.52 8.37
CA GLY A 311 4.80 -3.34 9.46
C GLY A 311 5.80 -4.39 9.96
N GLU A 312 6.47 -5.10 9.05
CA GLU A 312 7.55 -6.05 9.42
C GLU A 312 8.74 -5.34 10.07
N ARG A 313 9.24 -4.24 9.47
CA ARG A 313 10.40 -3.50 10.00
C ARG A 313 10.14 -3.02 11.44
N LEU A 314 8.99 -2.39 11.67
CA LEU A 314 8.58 -1.90 12.99
C LEU A 314 8.41 -3.06 13.98
N ALA A 315 7.66 -4.12 13.61
CA ALA A 315 7.40 -5.24 14.51
C ALA A 315 8.68 -6.02 14.87
N ARG A 316 9.60 -6.18 13.91
CA ARG A 316 10.90 -6.83 14.17
C ARG A 316 11.76 -6.00 15.13
N ALA A 317 11.77 -4.68 14.98
CA ALA A 317 12.47 -3.78 15.90
C ALA A 317 11.87 -3.84 17.32
N ALA A 318 10.54 -3.81 17.44
CA ALA A 318 9.87 -3.94 18.72
C ALA A 318 10.12 -5.31 19.39
N LEU A 319 10.11 -6.39 18.60
CA LEU A 319 10.31 -7.75 19.12
C LEU A 319 11.72 -7.94 19.67
N ARG A 320 12.76 -7.45 18.98
CA ARG A 320 14.16 -7.51 19.46
C ARG A 320 14.35 -6.83 20.82
N ARG A 321 13.59 -5.76 21.09
CA ARG A 321 13.72 -4.94 22.30
C ARG A 321 12.86 -5.44 23.47
N SER A 322 11.65 -5.93 23.18
CA SER A 322 10.68 -6.29 24.23
C SER A 322 10.49 -7.79 24.43
N GLY A 323 10.73 -8.61 23.41
CA GLY A 323 10.33 -10.02 23.41
C GLY A 323 8.82 -10.28 23.52
N GLY A 324 8.00 -9.23 23.57
CA GLY A 324 6.60 -9.31 24.00
C GLY A 324 5.64 -9.92 22.97
N LEU A 325 4.52 -10.44 23.47
CA LEU A 325 3.48 -11.07 22.64
C LEU A 325 2.97 -10.14 21.54
N ALA A 326 2.67 -8.88 21.87
CA ALA A 326 2.10 -7.93 20.92
C ALA A 326 3.01 -7.68 19.71
N ALA A 327 4.32 -7.56 19.92
CA ALA A 327 5.32 -7.42 18.86
C ALA A 327 5.43 -8.70 18.02
N ARG A 328 5.40 -9.87 18.67
CA ARG A 328 5.45 -11.18 18.01
C ARG A 328 4.24 -11.41 17.12
N LEU A 329 3.03 -11.07 17.59
CA LEU A 329 1.80 -11.17 16.80
C LEU A 329 1.82 -10.22 15.60
N ALA A 330 2.28 -8.97 15.78
CA ALA A 330 2.44 -8.04 14.67
C ALA A 330 3.43 -8.55 13.61
N LEU A 331 4.57 -9.11 14.03
CA LEU A 331 5.56 -9.67 13.10
C LEU A 331 5.03 -10.91 12.37
N ALA A 332 4.41 -11.85 13.10
CA ALA A 332 3.81 -13.05 12.50
C ALA A 332 2.71 -12.66 11.49
N HIS A 333 1.92 -11.64 11.79
CA HIS A 333 0.92 -11.09 10.88
C HIS A 333 1.56 -10.56 9.59
N ALA A 334 2.58 -9.71 9.71
CA ALA A 334 3.32 -9.18 8.55
C ALA A 334 3.87 -10.30 7.65
N LEU A 335 4.54 -11.29 8.26
CA LEU A 335 5.15 -12.43 7.56
C LEU A 335 4.10 -13.30 6.86
N GLY A 336 3.00 -13.63 7.55
CA GLY A 336 1.91 -14.41 6.98
C GLY A 336 1.32 -13.75 5.73
N TRP A 337 1.10 -12.44 5.76
CA TRP A 337 0.58 -11.68 4.62
C TRP A 337 1.53 -11.57 3.44
N GLN A 338 2.84 -11.63 3.69
CA GLN A 338 3.86 -11.72 2.64
C GLN A 338 4.01 -13.15 2.08
N GLY A 339 3.26 -14.13 2.59
CA GLY A 339 3.36 -15.54 2.19
C GLY A 339 4.46 -16.33 2.89
N ARG A 340 5.12 -15.74 3.90
CA ARG A 340 6.19 -16.35 4.70
C ARG A 340 5.62 -17.11 5.91
N GLY A 341 4.64 -17.98 5.65
CA GLY A 341 3.86 -18.62 6.70
C GLY A 341 4.63 -19.53 7.64
N ARG A 342 5.74 -20.15 7.18
CA ARG A 342 6.59 -20.99 8.05
C ARG A 342 7.31 -20.16 9.11
N GLU A 343 7.82 -18.99 8.73
CA GLU A 343 8.45 -18.06 9.68
C GLU A 343 7.42 -17.51 10.68
N ALA A 344 6.21 -17.19 10.19
CA ALA A 344 5.11 -16.80 11.07
C ALA A 344 4.72 -17.91 12.06
N ASP A 345 4.68 -19.17 11.63
CA ASP A 345 4.34 -20.30 12.50
C ASP A 345 5.39 -20.54 13.59
N ALA A 346 6.68 -20.43 13.21
CA ALA A 346 7.79 -20.55 14.14
C ALA A 346 7.68 -19.50 15.26
N LEU A 347 7.44 -18.23 14.91
CA LEU A 347 7.22 -17.18 15.90
C LEU A 347 6.03 -17.49 16.80
N LEU A 348 4.90 -17.91 16.22
CA LEU A 348 3.68 -18.20 16.99
C LEU A 348 3.82 -19.45 17.87
N ALA A 349 4.73 -20.36 17.55
CA ALA A 349 4.97 -21.59 18.31
C ALA A 349 5.73 -21.33 19.61
N GLU A 350 6.50 -20.24 19.69
CA GLU A 350 7.23 -19.83 20.89
C GLU A 350 6.32 -19.23 21.98
N VAL A 351 5.05 -18.98 21.69
CA VAL A 351 4.11 -18.40 22.66
C VAL A 351 3.58 -19.48 23.60
N ASP A 352 3.84 -19.34 24.90
CA ASP A 352 3.14 -20.11 25.91
C ASP A 352 1.69 -19.62 26.03
N SER A 353 0.76 -20.44 25.53
CA SER A 353 -0.65 -20.10 25.53
C SER A 353 -1.34 -20.29 26.88
N THR A 354 -0.74 -20.99 27.84
CA THR A 354 -1.43 -21.42 29.08
C THR A 354 -1.72 -20.26 30.03
N GLY A 355 -0.82 -19.28 30.11
CA GLY A 355 -0.95 -18.09 30.96
C GLY A 355 -1.56 -16.86 30.27
N LEU A 356 -2.07 -16.99 29.05
CA LEU A 356 -2.66 -15.85 28.33
C LEU A 356 -4.03 -15.48 28.87
N THR A 357 -4.30 -14.18 28.94
CA THR A 357 -5.68 -13.67 29.09
C THR A 357 -6.52 -14.12 27.90
N GLU A 358 -7.84 -14.21 28.06
CA GLU A 358 -8.71 -14.68 26.98
C GLU A 358 -8.58 -13.81 25.71
N ALA A 359 -8.48 -12.49 25.86
CA ALA A 359 -8.23 -11.58 24.74
C ALA A 359 -6.89 -11.87 24.02
N ALA A 360 -5.81 -12.06 24.77
CA ALA A 360 -4.49 -12.38 24.21
C ALA A 360 -4.44 -13.77 23.57
N LEU A 361 -5.16 -14.73 24.16
CA LEU A 361 -5.34 -16.08 23.61
C LEU A 361 -6.07 -16.02 22.27
N MET A 362 -7.11 -15.20 22.15
CA MET A 362 -7.87 -15.01 20.94
C MET A 362 -7.04 -14.39 19.81
N ASP A 363 -6.32 -13.29 20.08
CA ASP A 363 -5.45 -12.66 19.09
C ASP A 363 -4.40 -13.61 18.53
N TRP A 364 -3.76 -14.40 19.40
CA TRP A 364 -2.79 -15.41 19.02
C TRP A 364 -3.43 -16.58 18.26
N ALA A 365 -4.53 -17.13 18.76
CA ALA A 365 -5.16 -18.32 18.19
C ALA A 365 -5.74 -18.08 16.81
N LEU A 366 -6.44 -16.95 16.61
CA LEU A 366 -6.99 -16.59 15.30
C LEU A 366 -5.88 -16.49 14.25
N LEU A 367 -4.76 -15.84 14.59
CA LEU A 367 -3.63 -15.68 13.68
C LEU A 367 -2.92 -17.01 13.39
N ARG A 368 -2.71 -17.85 14.41
CA ARG A 368 -2.09 -19.17 14.25
C ARG A 368 -2.95 -20.12 13.42
N ALA A 369 -4.25 -20.17 13.68
CA ALA A 369 -5.19 -20.98 12.91
C ALA A 369 -5.24 -20.54 11.44
N ALA A 370 -5.33 -19.22 11.19
CA ALA A 370 -5.31 -18.65 9.85
C ALA A 370 -4.03 -19.03 9.09
N ASN A 371 -2.87 -18.89 9.75
CA ASN A 371 -1.58 -19.22 9.16
C ASN A 371 -1.48 -20.72 8.81
N GLN A 372 -1.88 -21.62 9.71
CA GLN A 372 -1.92 -23.06 9.48
C GLN A 372 -2.83 -23.42 8.29
N PHE A 373 -4.05 -22.88 8.28
CA PHE A 373 -5.03 -23.21 7.25
C PHE A 373 -4.61 -22.71 5.86
N TRP A 374 -4.27 -21.43 5.73
CA TRP A 374 -4.03 -20.82 4.42
C TRP A 374 -2.57 -20.83 3.98
N MET A 375 -1.64 -20.54 4.88
CA MET A 375 -0.23 -20.39 4.51
C MET A 375 0.51 -21.73 4.51
N LEU A 376 0.24 -22.59 5.49
CA LEU A 376 0.84 -23.92 5.56
C LEU A 376 0.05 -24.99 4.80
N SER A 377 -1.20 -24.69 4.44
CA SER A 377 -2.11 -25.64 3.77
C SER A 377 -2.40 -26.88 4.62
N GLU A 378 -2.60 -26.68 5.93
CA GLU A 378 -2.88 -27.72 6.94
C GLU A 378 -4.30 -27.55 7.54
N PRO A 379 -5.38 -27.76 6.76
CA PRO A 379 -6.74 -27.43 7.18
C PRO A 379 -7.26 -28.30 8.34
N GLU A 380 -6.88 -29.58 8.40
CA GLU A 380 -7.26 -30.49 9.48
C GLU A 380 -6.62 -30.06 10.81
N ARG A 381 -5.33 -29.72 10.77
CA ARG A 381 -4.58 -29.23 11.94
C ARG A 381 -5.15 -27.92 12.44
N ALA A 382 -5.43 -26.97 11.55
CA ALA A 382 -6.02 -25.68 11.91
C ALA A 382 -7.42 -25.83 12.53
N THR A 383 -8.24 -26.74 12.01
CA THR A 383 -9.58 -27.01 12.53
C THR A 383 -9.53 -27.67 13.92
N ALA A 384 -8.65 -28.66 14.09
CA ALA A 384 -8.43 -29.30 15.39
C ALA A 384 -7.90 -28.32 16.44
N PHE A 385 -6.98 -27.43 16.03
CA PHE A 385 -6.45 -26.36 16.87
C PHE A 385 -7.55 -25.39 17.31
N LEU A 386 -8.37 -24.86 16.40
CA LEU A 386 -9.47 -23.96 16.76
C LEU A 386 -10.47 -24.60 17.72
N ARG A 387 -10.84 -25.86 17.50
CA ARG A 387 -11.72 -26.59 18.42
C ARG A 387 -11.13 -26.71 19.83
N THR A 388 -9.83 -26.93 19.91
CA THR A 388 -9.12 -27.02 21.20
C THR A 388 -9.12 -25.67 21.92
N VAL A 389 -8.84 -24.57 21.20
CA VAL A 389 -8.89 -23.21 21.77
C VAL A 389 -10.31 -22.85 22.21
N ARG A 390 -11.33 -23.17 21.40
CA ARG A 390 -12.73 -22.90 21.72
C ARG A 390 -13.16 -23.48 23.07
N ASN A 391 -12.64 -24.65 23.45
CA ASN A 391 -12.95 -25.28 24.75
C ASN A 391 -12.31 -24.56 25.95
N ARG A 392 -11.31 -23.71 25.72
CA ARG A 392 -10.61 -22.93 26.76
C ARG A 392 -11.19 -21.54 26.96
N VAL A 393 -11.97 -21.05 26.00
CA VAL A 393 -12.62 -19.74 26.01
C VAL A 393 -13.95 -19.88 26.72
N ALA A 394 -14.26 -19.01 27.68
CA ALA A 394 -15.54 -19.03 28.41
C ALA A 394 -16.56 -18.08 27.77
N ASP A 395 -16.12 -16.92 27.29
CA ASP A 395 -17.03 -15.85 26.91
C ASP A 395 -17.77 -16.15 25.60
N PRO A 396 -19.08 -15.87 25.53
CA PRO A 396 -19.89 -16.14 24.33
C PRO A 396 -19.41 -15.41 23.07
N GLY A 397 -18.89 -14.19 23.19
CA GLY A 397 -18.42 -13.37 22.07
C GLY A 397 -17.21 -14.01 21.38
N PRO A 398 -16.07 -14.17 22.07
CA PRO A 398 -14.90 -14.88 21.56
C PRO A 398 -15.19 -16.27 20.98
N ARG A 399 -16.07 -17.07 21.60
CA ARG A 399 -16.54 -18.35 21.04
C ARG A 399 -17.23 -18.18 19.69
N THR A 400 -18.12 -17.19 19.59
CA THR A 400 -18.82 -16.85 18.34
C THR A 400 -17.84 -16.47 17.24
N THR A 401 -16.75 -15.76 17.56
CA THR A 401 -15.69 -15.39 16.61
C THR A 401 -14.88 -16.61 16.13
N LEU A 402 -14.58 -17.58 17.02
CA LEU A 402 -13.96 -18.87 16.63
C LEU A 402 -14.89 -19.71 15.74
N ASP A 403 -16.19 -19.71 16.04
CA ASP A 403 -17.20 -20.41 15.25
C ASP A 403 -17.33 -19.79 13.84
N ALA A 404 -17.26 -18.46 13.74
CA ALA A 404 -17.25 -17.76 12.44
C ALA A 404 -16.02 -18.12 11.57
N LEU A 405 -14.83 -18.23 12.18
CA LEU A 405 -13.63 -18.68 11.48
C LEU A 405 -13.75 -20.16 11.06
N SER A 406 -14.34 -20.99 11.92
CA SER A 406 -14.59 -22.41 11.62
C SER A 406 -15.57 -22.59 10.45
N ALA A 407 -16.61 -21.76 10.36
CA ALA A 407 -17.51 -21.72 9.20
C ALA A 407 -16.76 -21.35 7.91
N THR A 408 -15.80 -20.42 8.00
CA THR A 408 -14.94 -20.04 6.88
C THR A 408 -14.03 -21.19 6.45
N PHE A 409 -13.45 -21.93 7.39
CA PHE A 409 -12.65 -23.13 7.09
C PHE A 409 -13.49 -24.22 6.42
N ALA A 410 -14.67 -24.52 6.98
CA ALA A 410 -15.61 -25.49 6.42
C ALA A 410 -16.06 -25.12 5.00
N MET A 411 -16.33 -23.84 4.75
CA MET A 411 -16.66 -23.34 3.41
C MET A 411 -15.48 -23.58 2.46
N ASN A 412 -14.26 -23.23 2.86
CA ASN A 412 -13.08 -23.38 2.00
C ASN A 412 -12.73 -24.85 1.73
N THR A 413 -12.91 -25.77 2.69
CA THR A 413 -12.68 -27.21 2.49
C THR A 413 -13.79 -27.91 1.71
N GLY A 414 -14.90 -27.22 1.40
CA GLY A 414 -16.01 -27.75 0.61
C GLY A 414 -17.14 -28.35 1.45
N ASN A 415 -17.08 -28.28 2.78
CA ASN A 415 -18.16 -28.68 3.67
C ASN A 415 -19.24 -27.58 3.76
N VAL A 416 -19.94 -27.38 2.65
CA VAL A 416 -20.93 -26.30 2.48
C VAL A 416 -22.08 -26.39 3.49
N GLY A 417 -22.56 -27.60 3.78
CA GLY A 417 -23.65 -27.82 4.72
C GLY A 417 -23.30 -27.39 6.15
N HIS A 418 -22.12 -27.81 6.63
CA HIS A 418 -21.64 -27.40 7.94
C HIS A 418 -21.37 -25.89 8.00
N ALA A 419 -20.75 -25.33 6.95
CA ALA A 419 -20.47 -23.90 6.88
C ALA A 419 -21.74 -23.03 6.95
N VAL A 420 -22.80 -23.40 6.23
CA VAL A 420 -24.08 -22.68 6.27
C VAL A 420 -24.73 -22.77 7.64
N LYS A 421 -24.68 -23.95 8.28
CA LYS A 421 -25.22 -24.14 9.63
C LYS A 421 -24.53 -23.21 10.64
N VAL A 422 -23.20 -23.30 10.74
CA VAL A 422 -22.42 -22.51 11.70
C VAL A 422 -22.51 -21.01 11.40
N ALA A 423 -22.46 -20.60 10.12
CA ALA A 423 -22.64 -19.20 9.76
C ALA A 423 -24.02 -18.66 10.15
N GLY A 424 -25.09 -19.47 10.02
CA GLY A 424 -26.43 -19.09 10.45
C GLY A 424 -26.54 -18.93 11.97
N GLU A 425 -25.89 -19.82 12.73
CA GLU A 425 -25.82 -19.75 14.19
C GLU A 425 -25.09 -18.48 14.66
N VAL A 426 -23.95 -18.16 14.03
CA VAL A 426 -23.19 -16.93 14.33
C VAL A 426 -23.99 -15.68 14.00
N LEU A 427 -24.61 -15.60 12.81
CA LEU A 427 -25.39 -14.42 12.40
C LEU A 427 -26.66 -14.20 13.24
N GLY A 428 -27.17 -15.25 13.88
CA GLY A 428 -28.29 -15.18 14.81
C GLY A 428 -27.88 -14.90 16.26
N SER A 429 -26.58 -14.89 16.57
CA SER A 429 -26.07 -14.72 17.93
C SER A 429 -26.05 -13.23 18.33
N PRO A 430 -26.64 -12.84 19.47
CA PRO A 430 -26.51 -11.48 19.99
C PRO A 430 -25.09 -11.15 20.48
N ALA A 431 -24.25 -12.18 20.66
CA ALA A 431 -22.86 -12.03 21.07
C ALA A 431 -21.89 -11.89 19.88
N ALA A 432 -22.38 -11.91 18.64
CA ALA A 432 -21.54 -11.79 17.45
C ALA A 432 -20.99 -10.36 17.32
N ASP A 433 -19.67 -10.24 17.39
CA ASP A 433 -18.97 -8.99 17.06
C ASP A 433 -18.95 -8.74 15.54
N ASP A 434 -18.53 -7.54 15.13
CA ASP A 434 -18.45 -7.14 13.72
C ASP A 434 -17.59 -8.10 12.87
N GLN A 435 -16.55 -8.69 13.46
CA GLN A 435 -15.65 -9.60 12.78
C GLN A 435 -16.29 -10.97 12.55
N ALA A 436 -16.98 -11.50 13.57
CA ALA A 436 -17.75 -12.73 13.50
C ALA A 436 -18.88 -12.61 12.47
N VAL A 437 -19.62 -11.50 12.49
CA VAL A 437 -20.66 -11.20 11.50
C VAL A 437 -20.06 -11.14 10.09
N ALA A 438 -18.92 -10.45 9.91
CA ALA A 438 -18.28 -10.33 8.60
C ALA A 438 -17.80 -11.68 8.04
N TRP A 439 -17.19 -12.53 8.87
CA TRP A 439 -16.73 -13.85 8.47
C TRP A 439 -17.89 -14.82 8.19
N ALA A 440 -18.88 -14.89 9.08
CA ALA A 440 -20.05 -15.73 8.88
C ALA A 440 -20.87 -15.30 7.66
N GLY A 441 -21.10 -13.99 7.48
CA GLY A 441 -21.78 -13.46 6.31
C GLY A 441 -21.04 -13.78 5.01
N SER A 442 -19.72 -13.67 5.00
CA SER A 442 -18.88 -14.02 3.85
C SER A 442 -18.94 -15.52 3.53
N ALA A 443 -18.85 -16.39 4.55
CA ALA A 443 -18.95 -17.83 4.39
C ALA A 443 -20.33 -18.22 3.83
N ALA A 444 -21.42 -17.67 4.38
CA ALA A 444 -22.78 -17.90 3.93
C ALA A 444 -22.98 -17.46 2.47
N ALA A 445 -22.52 -16.26 2.10
CA ALA A 445 -22.63 -15.73 0.74
C ALA A 445 -21.89 -16.60 -0.29
N LEU A 446 -20.68 -17.07 0.05
CA LEU A 446 -19.92 -17.97 -0.82
C LEU A 446 -20.54 -19.36 -0.94
N CYS A 447 -21.07 -19.90 0.15
CA CYS A 447 -21.83 -21.15 0.12
C CYS A 447 -23.08 -21.02 -0.78
N ALA A 448 -23.81 -19.90 -0.70
CA ALA A 448 -24.96 -19.63 -1.56
C ALA A 448 -24.57 -19.51 -3.04
N ALA A 449 -23.41 -18.92 -3.35
CA ALA A 449 -22.88 -18.86 -4.72
C ALA A 449 -22.52 -20.25 -5.27
N ARG A 450 -21.95 -21.13 -4.44
CA ARG A 450 -21.62 -22.53 -4.81
C ARG A 450 -22.85 -23.44 -4.90
N GLY A 451 -23.90 -23.15 -4.13
CA GLY A 451 -25.15 -23.91 -4.08
C GLY A 451 -26.11 -23.72 -5.25
N ARG A 452 -25.82 -22.84 -6.23
CA ARG A 452 -26.66 -22.62 -7.44
C ARG A 452 -26.68 -23.79 -8.44
N GLY A 453 -26.45 -25.01 -7.97
CA GLY A 453 -26.75 -26.28 -8.64
C GLY A 453 -27.86 -27.10 -7.96
N GLY A 454 -28.41 -26.67 -6.83
CA GLY A 454 -29.47 -27.39 -6.09
C GLY A 454 -30.54 -26.45 -5.55
N SER A 455 -31.75 -26.58 -6.07
CA SER A 455 -32.94 -25.83 -5.67
C SER A 455 -33.35 -26.14 -4.22
N THR A 456 -33.28 -25.15 -3.32
CA THR A 456 -34.23 -24.92 -2.18
C THR A 456 -33.85 -23.76 -1.25
N THR A 457 -32.60 -23.31 -1.21
CA THR A 457 -32.16 -22.30 -0.21
C THR A 457 -32.35 -20.83 -0.60
N SER A 458 -32.78 -20.51 -1.84
CA SER A 458 -32.86 -19.10 -2.30
C SER A 458 -33.99 -18.26 -1.69
N SER A 459 -35.01 -18.88 -1.09
CA SER A 459 -36.18 -18.17 -0.56
C SER A 459 -35.95 -17.61 0.85
N ARG A 460 -35.16 -18.27 1.70
CA ARG A 460 -34.91 -17.84 3.08
C ARG A 460 -34.03 -16.58 3.19
N TRP A 461 -33.18 -16.33 2.19
CA TRP A 461 -32.24 -15.20 2.17
C TRP A 461 -32.77 -13.92 1.51
N ARG A 462 -33.99 -13.95 0.94
CA ARG A 462 -34.65 -12.75 0.38
C ARG A 462 -35.37 -11.90 1.44
N GLY A 463 -35.68 -12.46 2.61
CA GLY A 463 -36.40 -11.79 3.69
C GLY A 463 -35.53 -11.23 4.82
N ALA A 464 -34.22 -11.51 4.83
CA ALA A 464 -33.31 -10.89 5.77
C ALA A 464 -33.16 -9.40 5.41
N ARG A 465 -33.65 -8.49 6.26
CA ARG A 465 -33.23 -7.08 6.24
C ARG A 465 -31.74 -7.06 6.54
N TRP A 466 -30.95 -7.06 5.48
CA TRP A 466 -29.54 -6.71 5.55
C TRP A 466 -29.46 -5.27 6.10
N PRO A 467 -28.72 -5.01 7.19
CA PRO A 467 -28.51 -3.64 7.63
C PRO A 467 -27.89 -2.84 6.46
N PRO A 468 -28.31 -1.59 6.23
CA PRO A 468 -27.90 -0.81 5.05
C PRO A 468 -26.39 -0.53 4.95
N ASN A 469 -25.63 -0.88 5.99
CA ASN A 469 -24.17 -0.83 6.03
C ASN A 469 -23.60 -2.16 6.53
N ILE A 470 -23.22 -3.05 5.60
CA ILE A 470 -22.42 -4.24 5.91
C ILE A 470 -20.96 -3.91 5.54
N PRO A 471 -20.05 -3.77 6.52
CA PRO A 471 -18.64 -3.43 6.27
C PRO A 471 -17.89 -4.58 5.59
N GLY A 472 -17.91 -4.64 4.25
CA GLY A 472 -17.16 -5.65 3.48
C GLY A 472 -17.85 -6.17 2.23
N CYS A 473 -19.13 -5.85 2.03
CA CYS A 473 -19.79 -6.02 0.75
C CYS A 473 -19.76 -4.69 -0.01
N CYS A 474 -19.15 -4.65 -1.19
CA CYS A 474 -19.34 -3.52 -2.10
C CYS A 474 -20.85 -3.39 -2.38
N ALA A 475 -21.46 -2.31 -1.89
CA ALA A 475 -22.81 -1.94 -2.25
C ALA A 475 -22.85 -1.56 -3.73
N SER A 476 -23.33 -2.47 -4.58
CA SER A 476 -23.90 -2.14 -5.87
C SER A 476 -25.03 -3.12 -6.18
N PRO A 477 -26.30 -2.69 -6.14
CA PRO A 477 -27.47 -3.56 -6.37
C PRO A 477 -27.58 -4.13 -7.79
N SER A 478 -26.76 -3.67 -8.74
CA SER A 478 -26.89 -4.01 -10.16
C SER A 478 -25.82 -4.97 -10.70
N GLY A 479 -24.73 -5.23 -9.96
CA GLY A 479 -23.57 -5.98 -10.46
C GLY A 479 -23.69 -7.51 -10.48
N TRP A 480 -24.68 -8.11 -9.81
CA TRP A 480 -24.79 -9.58 -9.65
C TRP A 480 -25.68 -10.28 -10.69
N ARG A 481 -26.10 -9.60 -11.75
CA ARG A 481 -26.92 -10.22 -12.81
C ARG A 481 -26.13 -11.04 -13.83
N ARG A 482 -24.79 -10.99 -13.84
CA ARG A 482 -23.97 -11.88 -14.69
C ARG A 482 -22.71 -12.34 -13.97
N PRO A 483 -22.45 -13.66 -13.84
CA PRO A 483 -21.17 -14.15 -13.34
C PRO A 483 -20.05 -13.78 -14.33
N PRO A 484 -18.82 -13.46 -13.86
CA PRO A 484 -17.69 -13.28 -14.76
C PRO A 484 -17.41 -14.61 -15.47
N ARG A 485 -17.42 -14.59 -16.81
CA ARG A 485 -17.26 -15.76 -17.70
C ARG A 485 -15.89 -16.45 -17.65
N CYS A 486 -15.02 -16.14 -16.68
CA CYS A 486 -13.61 -16.51 -16.73
C CYS A 486 -13.20 -17.79 -15.98
N CYS A 487 -14.13 -18.65 -15.52
CA CYS A 487 -13.73 -19.89 -14.82
C CYS A 487 -14.41 -21.19 -15.26
N TRP A 488 -15.24 -21.21 -16.29
CA TRP A 488 -15.92 -22.44 -16.70
C TRP A 488 -15.97 -22.57 -18.23
N ARG A 489 -14.91 -23.15 -18.83
CA ARG A 489 -15.07 -23.94 -20.06
C ARG A 489 -15.36 -25.36 -19.61
N ALA A 490 -16.63 -25.74 -19.63
CA ALA A 490 -17.04 -27.13 -19.46
C ALA A 490 -16.53 -27.91 -20.68
N GLY A 491 -15.56 -28.80 -20.47
CA GLY A 491 -15.27 -29.86 -21.43
C GLY A 491 -16.45 -30.83 -21.39
N SER A 492 -17.12 -30.99 -22.53
CA SER A 492 -18.19 -31.96 -22.71
C SER A 492 -17.63 -33.38 -22.62
N SER A 493 -18.04 -34.15 -21.61
CA SER A 493 -17.87 -35.60 -21.58
C SER A 493 -19.23 -36.26 -21.34
N ARG A 494 -19.63 -37.09 -22.32
CA ARG A 494 -20.85 -37.91 -22.35
C ARG A 494 -20.92 -38.89 -21.15
N PRO A 495 -22.12 -39.36 -20.75
CA PRO A 495 -22.29 -40.16 -19.55
C PRO A 495 -21.82 -41.60 -19.78
N ALA A 496 -21.05 -42.14 -18.84
CA ALA A 496 -20.81 -43.58 -18.72
C ALA A 496 -21.24 -44.04 -17.32
N ASN A 497 -21.90 -45.19 -17.31
CA ASN A 497 -22.68 -45.74 -16.22
C ASN A 497 -21.82 -46.56 -15.23
N SER A 498 -22.30 -46.63 -13.99
CA SER A 498 -22.01 -47.63 -12.94
C SER A 498 -20.61 -47.77 -12.28
N ARG A 499 -20.66 -47.70 -10.94
CA ARG A 499 -19.87 -48.41 -9.90
C ARG A 499 -18.33 -48.35 -9.99
N SER A 500 -17.72 -47.49 -9.17
CA SER A 500 -16.54 -47.83 -8.35
C SER A 500 -16.17 -46.68 -7.40
N SER A 501 -15.90 -47.05 -6.16
CA SER A 501 -15.40 -46.20 -5.07
C SER A 501 -13.89 -45.99 -5.27
N SER A 502 -13.42 -44.73 -5.40
CA SER A 502 -11.99 -44.36 -5.33
C SER A 502 -11.79 -42.84 -5.15
N PRO A 503 -10.63 -42.41 -4.60
CA PRO A 503 -10.53 -41.22 -3.76
C PRO A 503 -10.40 -39.89 -4.54
N ILE A 504 -10.66 -38.80 -3.83
CA ILE A 504 -10.63 -37.40 -4.29
C ILE A 504 -9.32 -37.10 -5.04
N SER A 505 -9.43 -36.68 -6.31
CA SER A 505 -8.26 -36.35 -7.15
C SER A 505 -7.48 -35.12 -6.65
N PRO A 506 -6.13 -35.10 -6.78
CA PRO A 506 -5.27 -33.95 -6.41
C PRO A 506 -5.52 -32.66 -7.24
N SER A 507 -6.37 -32.72 -8.26
CA SER A 507 -6.77 -31.56 -9.06
C SER A 507 -7.85 -30.68 -8.41
N CYS A 508 -8.55 -31.21 -7.39
CA CYS A 508 -9.60 -30.50 -6.66
C CYS A 508 -8.98 -29.68 -5.51
N SER A 509 -8.02 -30.25 -4.77
CA SER A 509 -7.27 -29.58 -3.71
C SER A 509 -6.47 -28.37 -4.22
N SER A 510 -5.85 -28.47 -5.40
CA SER A 510 -5.11 -27.36 -6.02
C SER A 510 -5.99 -26.19 -6.48
N ARG A 511 -7.25 -26.46 -6.88
CA ARG A 511 -8.24 -25.43 -7.24
C ARG A 511 -8.85 -24.75 -6.02
N VAL A 512 -9.16 -25.51 -4.98
CA VAL A 512 -9.60 -24.99 -3.68
C VAL A 512 -8.51 -24.11 -3.05
N ALA A 513 -7.24 -24.55 -3.08
CA ALA A 513 -6.12 -23.77 -2.54
C ALA A 513 -5.85 -22.47 -3.35
N ARG A 514 -6.15 -22.43 -4.65
CA ARG A 514 -6.09 -21.18 -5.44
C ARG A 514 -7.27 -20.26 -5.13
N SER A 515 -8.49 -20.80 -5.00
CA SER A 515 -9.68 -20.03 -4.63
C SER A 515 -9.59 -19.46 -3.22
N ALA A 516 -9.03 -20.21 -2.27
CA ALA A 516 -8.82 -19.78 -0.88
C ALA A 516 -7.70 -18.74 -0.79
N ARG A 517 -6.59 -18.90 -1.54
CA ARG A 517 -5.56 -17.85 -1.69
C ARG A 517 -6.10 -16.59 -2.34
N CYS A 518 -6.99 -16.73 -3.33
CA CYS A 518 -7.67 -15.60 -3.97
C CYS A 518 -8.65 -14.92 -3.00
N TRP A 519 -9.42 -15.68 -2.21
CA TRP A 519 -10.31 -15.11 -1.20
C TRP A 519 -9.57 -14.43 -0.05
N TRP A 520 -8.49 -15.03 0.48
CA TRP A 520 -7.61 -14.37 1.45
C TRP A 520 -7.00 -13.10 0.86
N ARG A 521 -6.60 -13.13 -0.42
CA ARG A 521 -6.12 -11.94 -1.14
C ARG A 521 -7.21 -10.88 -1.36
N THR A 522 -8.45 -11.28 -1.63
CA THR A 522 -9.53 -10.37 -2.09
C THR A 522 -10.46 -9.88 -0.98
N CYS A 523 -10.74 -10.70 0.03
CA CYS A 523 -11.62 -10.36 1.15
C CYS A 523 -10.86 -10.02 2.42
N CYS A 524 -9.61 -10.46 2.54
CA CYS A 524 -8.77 -10.18 3.70
C CYS A 524 -7.54 -9.31 3.37
N SER A 525 -7.07 -9.24 2.11
CA SER A 525 -5.91 -8.40 1.73
C SER A 525 -6.29 -7.04 1.14
N PRO A 526 -5.50 -6.00 1.42
CA PRO A 526 -5.59 -4.68 0.78
C PRO A 526 -5.29 -4.64 -0.72
N ARG A 527 -4.61 -5.67 -1.29
CA ARG A 527 -3.92 -5.56 -2.60
C ARG A 527 -4.64 -6.13 -3.81
N ALA A 528 -5.81 -6.74 -3.67
CA ALA A 528 -6.35 -7.60 -4.74
C ALA A 528 -7.24 -6.93 -5.80
N ASN A 529 -7.12 -5.62 -6.01
CA ASN A 529 -7.85 -4.97 -7.10
C ASN A 529 -7.03 -4.75 -8.38
N SER A 530 -5.69 -4.94 -8.38
CA SER A 530 -4.86 -4.73 -9.57
C SER A 530 -4.39 -6.02 -10.26
N LEU A 531 -4.10 -7.10 -9.54
CA LEU A 531 -3.37 -8.26 -10.09
C LEU A 531 -4.22 -9.34 -10.81
N LEU A 532 -5.54 -9.20 -10.89
CA LEU A 532 -6.41 -10.22 -11.52
C LEU A 532 -6.63 -10.04 -13.03
N ARG A 533 -5.96 -9.09 -13.70
CA ARG A 533 -6.10 -8.87 -15.16
C ARG A 533 -4.87 -9.13 -16.03
N GLN A 534 -3.71 -9.50 -15.49
CA GLN A 534 -2.46 -9.58 -16.28
C GLN A 534 -1.86 -10.98 -16.50
N ARG A 535 -2.64 -12.06 -16.47
CA ARG A 535 -2.14 -13.36 -16.95
C ARG A 535 -3.16 -14.06 -17.83
N TYR A 536 -3.09 -13.82 -19.13
CA TYR A 536 -3.23 -14.81 -20.20
C TYR A 536 -2.86 -14.14 -21.54
N TRP A 537 -1.55 -14.06 -21.83
CA TRP A 537 -1.07 -14.13 -23.21
C TRP A 537 -0.12 -15.32 -23.27
N VAL A 538 -0.57 -16.35 -23.99
CA VAL A 538 0.23 -17.51 -24.37
C VAL A 538 1.25 -17.03 -25.39
N GLN A 539 2.52 -16.97 -25.01
CA GLN A 539 3.62 -16.89 -25.97
C GLN A 539 3.87 -18.28 -26.57
N PRO A 540 3.94 -18.43 -27.90
CA PRO A 540 4.22 -19.71 -28.55
C PRO A 540 5.68 -20.13 -28.32
N ARG A 541 5.89 -21.42 -28.09
CA ARG A 541 7.24 -22.01 -27.97
C ARG A 541 8.00 -21.85 -29.29
N PRO A 542 9.29 -21.45 -29.28
CA PRO A 542 10.13 -21.54 -30.47
C PRO A 542 10.52 -23.02 -30.75
N PRO A 543 10.72 -23.40 -32.02
CA PRO A 543 11.15 -24.74 -32.37
C PRO A 543 12.63 -24.94 -31.99
N TRP A 544 12.93 -26.11 -31.44
CA TRP A 544 14.29 -26.58 -31.25
C TRP A 544 14.92 -26.89 -32.61
N SER A 545 15.98 -26.16 -32.98
CA SER A 545 16.94 -26.56 -33.99
C SER A 545 18.32 -26.63 -33.34
N ALA A 546 18.77 -27.86 -33.07
CA ALA A 546 20.14 -28.14 -32.65
C ALA A 546 21.07 -28.14 -33.87
N PRO A 547 22.23 -27.46 -33.83
CA PRO A 547 23.33 -27.77 -34.73
C PRO A 547 24.20 -28.87 -34.12
N VAL A 548 24.29 -29.99 -34.83
CA VAL A 548 25.28 -31.04 -34.59
C VAL A 548 26.64 -30.53 -35.07
N THR A 549 27.55 -30.20 -34.17
CA THR A 549 28.98 -30.09 -34.48
C THR A 549 29.67 -31.43 -34.22
N ARG A 550 30.05 -32.09 -35.32
CA ARG A 550 31.05 -33.18 -35.32
C ARG A 550 32.44 -32.56 -35.20
N GLY A 551 33.29 -33.15 -34.36
CA GLY A 551 34.71 -33.34 -34.71
C GLY A 551 35.77 -33.03 -33.64
N GLY A 552 36.44 -34.10 -33.16
CA GLY A 552 37.87 -34.11 -32.80
C GLY A 552 38.19 -33.98 -31.31
N ARG A 553 38.27 -35.09 -30.54
CA ARG A 553 39.41 -36.01 -30.29
C ARG A 553 40.49 -35.48 -29.31
N CYS A 554 40.65 -36.21 -28.21
CA CYS A 554 41.88 -36.63 -27.50
C CYS A 554 41.38 -37.36 -26.22
N ARG A 555 41.70 -38.61 -25.89
CA ARG A 555 42.53 -39.69 -26.42
C ARG A 555 41.83 -41.00 -26.07
#